data_AF-A0A7C7CSN3-F1
#
_entry.id   AF-A0A7C7CSN3-F1
#
_cell.length_a   1.000
_cell.length_b   1.000
_cell.length_c   1.000
_cell.angle_alpha   90.00
_cell.angle_beta   90.00
_cell.angle_gamma   90.00
#
_symmetry.space_group_name_H-M   'P 1'
#
loop_
_entity.id
_entity.type
_entity.pdbx_description
1 polymer ?
#
loop_
_entity_poly.entity_id
_entity_poly.type
_entity_poly.pdbx_seq_one_letter_code
_entity_poly.pdbx_strand_id
1 'polypeptide(L)'
;MEAITLAHWSWWDKWKNGAWKKRGDEYEAEKENLSQRILNKVFKHVPKAKDALDYYELSTPLTVKSLANYPLGEMYGINHTPERFKQRWLKPKTEIKGLYITGQDMFTVGVSSALLSGLMTVSSILNKNMFKTL
;
A
#
# COMPACT_ATOMS: atom_id res chain seq x y z
N MET A 1 7.69 -14.91 -5.50
CA MET A 1 8.26 -13.74 -6.22
C MET A 1 7.19 -12.67 -6.26
N GLU A 2 7.57 -11.40 -6.15
CA GLU A 2 6.65 -10.27 -6.28
C GLU A 2 7.04 -9.43 -7.50
N ALA A 3 6.04 -9.03 -8.29
CA ALA A 3 6.20 -8.10 -9.39
C ALA A 3 5.19 -6.97 -9.20
N ILE A 4 5.68 -5.73 -9.13
CA ILE A 4 4.85 -4.56 -8.84
C ILE A 4 4.97 -3.59 -10.01
N THR A 5 3.83 -3.03 -10.43
CA THR A 5 3.76 -1.99 -11.46
C THR A 5 2.75 -0.92 -11.05
N LEU A 6 2.78 0.21 -11.74
CA LEU A 6 1.79 1.27 -11.57
C LEU A 6 0.44 0.84 -12.12
N ALA A 7 -0.63 1.21 -11.41
CA ALA A 7 -2.00 1.05 -11.85
C ALA A 7 -2.80 2.29 -11.46
N HIS A 8 -3.59 2.83 -12.38
CA HIS A 8 -4.50 3.94 -12.07
C HIS A 8 -5.81 3.40 -11.51
N TRP A 9 -6.34 4.07 -10.48
CA TRP A 9 -7.63 3.74 -9.88
C TRP A 9 -8.75 3.63 -10.93
N SER A 10 -8.80 4.59 -11.87
CA SER A 10 -9.86 4.72 -12.87
C SER A 10 -10.00 3.51 -13.80
N TRP A 11 -8.92 2.72 -13.97
CA TRP A 11 -8.98 1.48 -14.76
C TRP A 11 -9.92 0.44 -14.14
N TRP A 12 -10.19 0.55 -12.84
CA TRP A 12 -10.98 -0.42 -12.07
C TRP A 12 -12.32 0.13 -11.59
N ASP A 13 -12.70 1.37 -11.97
CA ASP A 13 -13.91 2.04 -11.48
C ASP A 13 -15.19 1.22 -11.70
N LYS A 14 -15.23 0.46 -12.79
CA LYS A 14 -16.37 -0.41 -13.14
C LYS A 14 -16.75 -1.39 -12.02
N TRP A 15 -15.77 -1.90 -11.27
CA TRP A 15 -15.98 -2.93 -10.25
C TRP A 15 -15.83 -2.42 -8.81
N LYS A 16 -15.75 -1.09 -8.62
CA LYS A 16 -15.43 -0.46 -7.33
C LYS A 16 -16.42 -0.73 -6.19
N ASN A 17 -17.66 -1.05 -6.54
CA ASN A 17 -18.74 -1.35 -5.59
C ASN A 17 -18.87 -2.85 -5.29
N GLY A 18 -18.17 -3.71 -6.03
CA GLY A 18 -18.17 -5.14 -5.77
C GLY A 18 -17.33 -5.52 -4.56
N ALA A 19 -17.85 -6.45 -3.76
CA ALA A 19 -17.15 -6.99 -2.60
C ALA A 19 -15.90 -7.79 -3.03
N TRP A 20 -14.95 -7.94 -2.11
CA TRP A 20 -13.76 -8.74 -2.36
C TRP A 20 -14.14 -10.18 -2.77
N LYS A 21 -13.47 -10.68 -3.82
CA LYS A 21 -13.77 -11.97 -4.48
C LYS A 21 -15.20 -12.11 -5.05
N LYS A 22 -15.95 -11.00 -5.19
CA LYS A 22 -17.32 -10.98 -5.73
C LYS A 22 -17.52 -9.81 -6.71
N ARG A 23 -16.60 -9.66 -7.68
CA ARG A 23 -16.63 -8.61 -8.72
C ARG A 23 -17.05 -9.11 -10.11
N GLY A 24 -17.34 -10.40 -10.22
CA GLY A 24 -17.81 -11.05 -11.44
C GLY A 24 -16.69 -11.42 -12.40
N ASP A 25 -17.05 -12.24 -13.38
CA ASP A 25 -16.10 -12.90 -14.29
C ASP A 25 -15.34 -11.91 -15.17
N GLU A 26 -15.94 -10.78 -15.51
CA GLU A 26 -15.29 -9.73 -16.29
C GLU A 26 -14.07 -9.13 -15.56
N TYR A 27 -14.17 -8.93 -14.24
CA TYR A 27 -13.05 -8.44 -13.43
C TYR A 27 -11.93 -9.49 -13.34
N GLU A 28 -12.30 -10.75 -13.17
CA GLU A 28 -11.31 -11.84 -13.11
C GLU A 28 -10.63 -12.06 -14.48
N ALA A 29 -11.35 -11.90 -15.60
CA ALA A 29 -10.78 -11.93 -16.93
C ALA A 29 -9.77 -10.78 -17.18
N GLU A 30 -10.10 -9.55 -16.73
CA GLU A 30 -9.18 -8.41 -16.84
C GLU A 30 -7.93 -8.62 -15.97
N LYS A 31 -8.09 -9.16 -14.76
CA LYS A 31 -6.96 -9.54 -13.91
C LYS A 31 -6.09 -10.62 -14.56
N GLU A 32 -6.70 -11.61 -15.17
CA GLU A 32 -5.96 -12.68 -15.85
C GLU A 32 -5.14 -12.13 -17.02
N ASN A 33 -5.73 -11.26 -17.85
CA ASN A 33 -5.01 -10.58 -18.93
C ASN A 33 -3.77 -9.82 -18.41
N LEU A 34 -3.94 -9.03 -17.35
CA LEU A 34 -2.84 -8.28 -16.75
C LEU A 34 -1.80 -9.20 -16.10
N SER A 35 -2.24 -10.28 -15.46
CA SER A 35 -1.35 -11.29 -14.86
C SER A 35 -0.43 -11.89 -15.92
N GLN A 36 -0.99 -12.35 -17.04
CA GLN A 36 -0.18 -12.92 -18.13
C GLN A 36 0.80 -11.91 -18.73
N ARG A 37 0.40 -10.64 -18.86
CA ARG A 37 1.31 -9.57 -19.32
C ARG A 37 2.49 -9.36 -18.37
N ILE A 38 2.25 -9.37 -17.06
CA ILE A 38 3.29 -9.23 -16.04
C ILE A 38 4.18 -10.47 -16.02
N LEU A 39 3.61 -11.67 -15.98
CA LEU A 39 4.34 -12.94 -15.98
C LEU A 39 5.23 -13.08 -17.21
N ASN A 40 4.76 -12.71 -18.39
CA ASN A 40 5.58 -12.69 -19.61
C ASN A 40 6.82 -11.80 -19.48
N LYS A 41 6.72 -10.66 -18.78
CA LYS A 41 7.88 -9.81 -18.47
C LYS A 41 8.79 -10.46 -17.44
N VAL A 42 8.22 -11.05 -16.38
CA VAL A 42 8.97 -11.78 -15.37
C VAL A 42 9.78 -12.91 -16.01
N PHE A 43 9.17 -13.78 -16.82
CA PHE A 43 9.86 -14.91 -17.45
C PHE A 43 10.92 -14.49 -18.45
N LYS A 44 10.80 -13.31 -19.07
CA LYS A 44 11.87 -12.76 -19.90
C LYS A 44 13.14 -12.48 -19.08
N HIS A 45 13.00 -12.07 -17.82
CA HIS A 45 14.13 -11.72 -16.95
C HIS A 45 14.55 -12.86 -16.02
N VAL A 46 13.61 -13.75 -15.66
CA VAL A 46 13.83 -14.92 -14.80
C VAL A 46 13.21 -16.16 -15.46
N PRO A 47 13.81 -16.72 -16.52
CA PRO A 47 13.20 -17.81 -17.30
C PRO A 47 12.89 -19.05 -16.47
N LYS A 48 13.77 -19.39 -15.51
CA LYS A 48 13.58 -20.53 -14.60
C LYS A 48 12.33 -20.43 -13.73
N ALA A 49 11.78 -19.23 -13.54
CA ALA A 49 10.54 -19.04 -12.79
C ALA A 49 9.32 -19.61 -13.52
N LYS A 50 9.36 -19.77 -14.85
CA LYS A 50 8.25 -20.33 -15.63
C LYS A 50 8.01 -21.79 -15.26
N ASP A 51 9.06 -22.59 -15.26
CA ASP A 51 8.97 -24.03 -14.97
C ASP A 51 8.76 -24.31 -13.47
N ALA A 52 9.06 -23.33 -12.62
CA ALA A 52 8.89 -23.40 -11.17
C ALA A 52 7.59 -22.75 -10.66
N LEU A 53 6.74 -22.22 -11.55
CA LEU A 53 5.50 -21.56 -11.15
C LEU A 53 4.43 -22.58 -10.78
N ASP A 54 4.06 -22.63 -9.50
CA ASP A 54 2.96 -23.46 -9.01
C ASP A 54 1.64 -22.67 -8.90
N TYR A 55 1.72 -21.39 -8.50
CA TYR A 55 0.55 -20.53 -8.30
C TYR A 55 0.87 -19.05 -8.55
N TYR A 56 -0.11 -18.29 -9.03
CA TYR A 56 -0.07 -16.83 -9.10
C TYR A 56 -1.43 -16.21 -8.75
N GLU A 57 -1.40 -15.01 -8.19
CA GLU A 57 -2.57 -14.15 -7.95
C GLU A 57 -2.18 -12.70 -8.25
N LEU A 58 -3.14 -11.92 -8.74
CA LEU A 58 -2.97 -10.49 -8.96
C LEU A 58 -3.81 -9.69 -7.97
N SER A 59 -3.15 -8.77 -7.26
CA SER A 59 -3.82 -7.72 -6.50
C SER A 59 -4.01 -6.48 -7.38
N THR A 60 -5.17 -5.82 -7.27
CA THR A 60 -5.45 -4.53 -7.92
C THR A 60 -5.72 -3.45 -6.87
N PRO A 61 -5.81 -2.16 -7.24
CA PRO A 61 -6.22 -1.10 -6.30
C PRO A 61 -7.53 -1.43 -5.55
N LEU A 62 -8.46 -2.14 -6.17
CA LEU A 62 -9.69 -2.59 -5.50
C LEU A 62 -9.44 -3.67 -4.44
N THR A 63 -8.43 -4.54 -4.63
CA THR A 63 -8.00 -5.51 -3.62
C THR A 63 -7.44 -4.77 -2.41
N VAL A 64 -6.57 -3.78 -2.64
CA VAL A 64 -5.99 -2.94 -1.58
C VAL A 64 -7.08 -2.19 -0.81
N LYS A 65 -8.03 -1.55 -1.51
CA LYS A 65 -9.18 -0.89 -0.86
C LYS A 65 -9.98 -1.84 0.02
N SER A 66 -10.26 -3.05 -0.45
CA SER A 66 -11.06 -4.01 0.32
C SER A 66 -10.35 -4.56 1.55
N LEU A 67 -9.03 -4.74 1.50
CA LEU A 67 -8.28 -5.40 2.56
C LEU A 67 -7.64 -4.40 3.55
N ALA A 68 -7.20 -3.23 3.06
CA ALA A 68 -6.48 -2.24 3.85
C ALA A 68 -7.26 -0.93 4.06
N ASN A 69 -8.48 -0.82 3.51
CA ASN A 69 -9.33 0.36 3.60
C ASN A 69 -8.68 1.66 3.07
N TYR A 70 -7.79 1.53 2.09
CA TYR A 70 -7.23 2.66 1.36
C TYR A 70 -8.21 3.13 0.28
N PRO A 71 -8.74 4.38 0.36
CA PRO A 71 -9.86 4.82 -0.47
C PRO A 71 -9.63 4.67 -1.99
N LEU A 72 -8.39 4.85 -2.45
CA LEU A 72 -8.00 4.74 -3.85
C LEU A 72 -7.03 3.58 -4.10
N GLY A 73 -6.96 2.62 -3.18
CA GLY A 73 -6.11 1.44 -3.29
C GLY A 73 -4.61 1.75 -3.27
N GLU A 74 -4.22 2.86 -2.66
CA GLU A 74 -2.83 3.30 -2.54
C GLU A 74 -2.00 2.33 -1.68
N MET A 75 -1.02 1.64 -2.27
CA MET A 75 -0.17 0.70 -1.51
C MET A 75 0.78 1.41 -0.54
N TYR A 76 1.18 2.64 -0.87
CA TYR A 76 2.21 3.41 -0.17
C TYR A 76 1.66 4.67 0.51
N GLY A 77 0.35 4.68 0.80
CA GLY A 77 -0.31 5.79 1.47
C GLY A 77 -0.31 7.08 0.64
N ILE A 78 -0.10 8.21 1.31
CA ILE A 78 -0.23 9.55 0.75
C ILE A 78 0.86 9.79 -0.31
N ASN A 79 0.52 10.47 -1.41
CA ASN A 79 1.49 10.85 -2.43
C ASN A 79 2.68 11.65 -1.88
N HIS A 80 3.89 11.36 -2.36
CA HIS A 80 5.15 11.98 -1.92
C HIS A 80 5.41 13.31 -2.64
N THR A 81 4.40 14.17 -2.69
CA THR A 81 4.58 15.50 -3.29
C THR A 81 5.34 16.42 -2.35
N PRO A 82 6.06 17.44 -2.86
CA PRO A 82 6.68 18.46 -2.01
C PRO A 82 5.69 19.13 -1.03
N GLU A 83 4.43 19.27 -1.42
CA GLU A 83 3.36 19.84 -0.60
C GLU A 83 3.10 18.98 0.64
N ARG A 84 3.12 17.64 0.53
CA ARG A 84 2.97 16.74 1.68
C ARG A 84 4.00 17.03 2.75
N PHE A 85 5.27 17.16 2.37
CA PHE A 85 6.36 17.38 3.33
C PHE A 85 6.34 18.77 3.98
N LYS A 86 5.54 19.71 3.46
CA LYS A 86 5.30 21.02 4.08
C LYS A 86 4.17 21.00 5.11
N GLN A 87 3.37 19.93 5.19
CA GLN A 87 2.23 19.82 6.10
C GLN A 87 2.70 19.66 7.56
N ARG A 88 2.31 20.59 8.43
CA ARG A 88 2.67 20.59 9.87
C ARG A 88 1.76 19.73 10.74
N TRP A 89 0.65 19.26 10.19
CA TRP A 89 -0.33 18.42 10.89
C TRP A 89 -0.01 16.92 10.81
N LEU A 90 0.81 16.50 9.83
CA LEU A 90 1.21 15.11 9.64
C LEU A 90 2.33 14.73 10.63
N LYS A 91 1.97 14.69 11.91
CA LYS A 91 2.85 14.39 13.05
C LYS A 91 2.08 13.58 14.10
N PRO A 92 2.77 12.86 15.01
CA PRO A 92 2.06 11.96 15.91
C PRO A 92 1.04 12.60 16.84
N LYS A 93 1.29 13.81 17.32
CA LYS A 93 0.38 14.52 18.23
C LYS A 93 -0.61 15.36 17.43
N THR A 94 -1.89 15.06 17.58
CA THR A 94 -2.97 15.83 16.96
C THR A 94 -3.36 17.03 17.83
N GLU A 95 -4.25 17.88 17.31
CA GLU A 95 -4.85 18.99 18.08
C GLU A 95 -5.88 18.50 19.10
N ILE A 96 -6.37 17.27 18.96
CA ILE A 96 -7.34 16.65 19.88
C ILE A 96 -6.57 16.05 21.07
N LYS A 97 -6.90 16.51 22.28
CA LYS A 97 -6.26 16.05 23.52
C LYS A 97 -6.43 14.53 23.68
N GLY A 98 -5.31 13.84 23.84
CA GLY A 98 -5.28 12.39 24.05
C GLY A 98 -5.34 11.56 22.76
N LEU A 99 -5.51 12.19 21.59
CA LEU A 99 -5.49 11.50 20.31
C LEU A 99 -4.11 11.63 19.64
N TYR A 100 -3.52 10.48 19.33
CA TYR A 100 -2.27 10.37 18.62
C TYR A 100 -2.45 9.50 17.37
N ILE A 101 -1.71 9.83 16.33
CA ILE A 101 -1.69 9.08 15.07
C ILE A 101 -0.31 8.44 14.87
N THR A 102 -0.30 7.28 14.22
CA THR A 102 0.91 6.55 13.84
C THR A 102 0.64 5.78 12.55
N GLY A 103 1.70 5.29 11.92
CA GLY A 103 1.61 4.55 10.65
C GLY A 103 2.58 5.06 9.60
N GLN A 104 2.61 4.39 8.45
CA GLN A 104 3.62 4.61 7.41
C GLN A 104 3.71 6.06 6.91
N ASP A 105 2.58 6.79 6.89
CA ASP A 105 2.52 8.12 6.30
C ASP A 105 3.19 9.22 7.13
N MET A 106 3.56 8.97 8.39
CA MET A 106 4.19 9.97 9.24
C MET A 106 5.59 10.39 8.78
N PHE A 107 6.30 9.51 8.06
CA PHE A 107 7.64 9.81 7.56
C PHE A 107 7.71 9.67 6.04
N THR A 108 7.56 8.44 5.53
CA THR A 108 7.55 8.13 4.10
C THR A 108 6.53 7.03 3.78
N VAL A 109 6.98 5.81 3.48
CA VAL A 109 6.18 4.63 3.08
C VAL A 109 6.72 3.38 3.71
N GLY A 110 5.87 2.35 3.71
CA GLY A 110 6.29 0.98 3.95
C GLY A 110 6.56 0.68 5.42
N VAL A 111 6.99 -0.56 5.64
CA VAL A 111 7.11 -1.15 6.97
C VAL A 111 8.10 -0.39 7.85
N SER A 112 9.28 -0.05 7.33
CA SER A 112 10.29 0.70 8.08
C SER A 112 9.77 2.05 8.57
N SER A 113 9.04 2.78 7.70
CA SER A 113 8.40 4.04 8.08
C SER A 113 7.37 3.82 9.18
N ALA A 114 6.51 2.80 9.05
CA ALA A 114 5.50 2.48 10.07
C ALA A 114 6.12 2.17 11.44
N LEU A 115 7.21 1.39 11.46
CA LEU A 115 7.95 1.05 12.69
C LEU A 115 8.56 2.29 13.36
N LEU A 116 9.28 3.12 12.60
CA LEU A 116 9.87 4.37 13.11
C LEU A 116 8.81 5.34 13.60
N SER A 117 7.66 5.36 12.93
CA SER A 117 6.52 6.20 13.31
C SER A 117 5.93 5.77 14.65
N GLY A 118 5.88 4.47 14.94
CA GLY A 118 5.48 3.97 16.26
C GLY A 118 6.38 4.53 17.37
N LEU A 119 7.70 4.50 17.17
CA LEU A 119 8.67 5.02 18.12
C LEU A 119 8.57 6.54 18.30
N MET A 120 8.34 7.28 17.21
CA MET A 120 8.06 8.72 17.24
C MET A 120 6.78 9.04 18.01
N THR A 121 5.71 8.26 17.79
CA THR A 121 4.44 8.43 18.48
C THR A 121 4.58 8.23 19.97
N VAL A 122 5.26 7.17 20.42
CA VAL A 122 5.53 6.95 21.84
C VAL A 122 6.42 8.05 22.42
N SER A 123 7.41 8.52 21.66
CA SER A 123 8.24 9.67 22.08
C SER A 123 7.41 10.92 22.35
N SER A 124 6.40 11.17 21.51
CA SER A 124 5.46 12.29 21.64
C SER A 124 4.51 12.12 22.82
N ILE A 125 4.04 10.90 23.09
CA ILE A 125 3.18 10.58 24.24
C ILE A 125 3.92 10.78 25.56
N LEU A 126 5.15 10.25 25.66
CA LEU A 126 5.95 10.29 26.89
C LEU A 126 6.73 11.59 27.08
N ASN A 127 6.74 12.47 26.07
CA ASN A 127 7.60 13.65 26.00
C ASN A 127 9.09 13.31 26.26
N LYS A 128 9.55 12.20 25.67
CA LYS A 128 10.91 11.66 25.83
C LYS A 128 11.42 11.16 24.48
N ASN A 129 12.70 11.37 24.19
CA ASN A 129 13.31 10.81 22.98
C ASN A 129 13.55 9.29 23.15
N MET A 130 12.65 8.47 22.60
CA MET A 130 12.73 7.01 22.68
C MET A 130 13.73 6.39 21.69
N PHE A 131 14.27 7.15 20.74
CA PHE A 131 15.36 6.67 19.88
C PHE A 131 16.65 6.45 20.65
N LYS A 132 16.84 7.17 21.77
CA LYS A 132 18.02 7.02 22.64
C LYS A 132 17.93 5.84 23.60
N THR A 133 16.79 5.14 23.62
CA THR A 133 16.55 4.01 24.54
C THR A 133 16.60 2.66 23.85
N LEU A 134 16.87 2.64 22.54
CA LEU A 134 17.14 1.44 21.75
C LEU A 134 18.65 1.19 21.63
#